data_AF-A0A4Q5ZCP0-F1
#
_entry.id   AF-A0A4Q5ZCP0-F1
#
_cell.length_a   1.000
_cell.length_b   1.000
_cell.length_c   1.000
_cell.angle_alpha   90.00
_cell.angle_beta   90.00
_cell.angle_gamma   90.00
#
_symmetry.space_group_name_H-M   'P 1'
#
loop_
_entity.id
_entity.type
_entity.pdbx_description
1 polymer ?
#
loop_
_entity_poly.entity_id
_entity_poly.type
_entity_poly.pdbx_seq_one_letter_code
_entity_poly.pdbx_strand_id
1 'polypeptide(L)'
;MENKFIARKDEYIVGGLAAVAASASVYAFACWSDLGDDFFGIFMINFCIACIYFCALWFSGRFRAGRNGLQYIFPAMVLFLISAYSLNHMIPIFEHAAPWLSVTVVVACAAYSAVPFFDSMPPWLRNLVALVMGVGSVVFVYLAIYLLPLLPVGIIASIGLGISLHAFAPLLFVIFTAVWLFRNGLRYRGVLRSFFCGSVMPLVVAGVFCWQWNSIDELVSSRFQHSLVDADTDLPSWIKVAQVIPHTHVAEAYLKGNLVYSTANSSWDLPGFSRGRNTFDEVLKHDPLVLIASLLNRKIQMTEEERIRILRSAFDARHKTEERLWSGADLVTTHVITAVKLWPQWRMAYTEKTITVANRTKTSWLGSQEAIYTFQLPEGGVVSSLSLWINGVESKGILTTKGKADSAYKSIVGIERRDPSVVHWQEGNKVSVRVFPVPQSGNRIFKIGITAPMVVHDDQLEYRNISFDGPWTNDAKELV
;
A
#
# COMPACT_ATOMS: atom_id res chain seq x y z
N MET A 1 25.84 31.17 43.86
CA MET A 1 26.33 30.52 42.63
C MET A 1 25.91 29.05 42.68
N GLU A 2 24.60 28.82 42.75
CA GLU A 2 23.96 27.52 42.94
C GLU A 2 22.54 27.65 42.37
N ASN A 3 21.99 26.58 41.78
CA ASN A 3 20.75 26.51 40.98
C ASN A 3 20.86 26.72 39.46
N LYS A 4 21.92 26.20 38.85
CA LYS A 4 21.86 25.69 37.46
C LYS A 4 22.20 24.20 37.49
N PHE A 5 21.45 23.41 36.72
CA PHE A 5 21.54 21.95 36.56
C PHE A 5 20.94 21.10 37.68
N ILE A 6 19.63 20.86 37.59
CA ILE A 6 19.03 19.54 37.37
C ILE A 6 17.52 19.80 37.26
N ALA A 7 17.00 19.79 36.03
CA ALA A 7 15.57 19.61 35.84
C ALA A 7 15.23 18.25 36.46
N ARG A 8 14.54 18.24 37.61
CA ARG A 8 13.89 17.03 38.13
C ARG A 8 13.00 16.51 36.99
N LYS A 9 13.45 15.45 36.32
CA LYS A 9 12.67 14.74 35.30
C LYS A 9 11.42 14.22 36.00
N ASP A 10 10.26 14.77 35.67
CA ASP A 10 8.99 14.26 36.18
C ASP A 10 8.86 12.80 35.73
N GLU A 11 8.78 11.88 36.69
CA GLU A 11 8.80 10.43 36.45
C GLU A 11 7.69 9.99 35.49
N TYR A 12 6.54 10.69 35.48
CA TYR A 12 5.44 10.41 34.58
C TYR A 12 5.76 10.77 33.12
N ILE A 13 6.51 11.85 32.89
CA ILE A 13 6.93 12.23 31.52
C ILE A 13 7.92 11.19 30.99
N VAL A 14 8.91 10.81 31.80
CA VAL A 14 9.90 9.79 31.42
C VAL A 14 9.23 8.44 31.19
N GLY A 15 8.34 8.03 32.10
CA GLY A 15 7.56 6.80 31.98
C GLY A 15 6.69 6.78 30.74
N GLY A 16 6.02 7.90 30.41
CA GLY A 16 5.22 8.01 29.20
C GLY A 16 6.03 7.88 27.92
N LEU A 17 7.22 8.49 27.86
CA LEU A 17 8.10 8.38 26.69
C LEU A 17 8.73 6.99 26.56
N ALA A 18 9.09 6.36 27.68
CA ALA A 18 9.53 4.97 27.70
C ALA A 18 8.43 4.02 27.21
N ALA A 19 7.18 4.25 27.65
CA ALA A 19 6.02 3.52 27.18
C ALA A 19 5.78 3.71 25.67
N VAL A 20 5.89 4.94 25.16
CA VAL A 20 5.80 5.22 23.70
C VAL A 20 6.87 4.45 22.94
N ALA A 21 8.12 4.48 23.39
CA ALA A 21 9.21 3.76 22.75
C ALA A 21 8.99 2.24 22.78
N ALA A 22 8.54 1.69 23.91
CA ALA A 22 8.22 0.28 24.04
C ALA A 22 7.07 -0.13 23.10
N SER A 23 5.96 0.61 23.11
CA SER A 23 4.79 0.34 22.26
C SER A 23 5.14 0.44 20.77
N ALA A 24 5.89 1.47 20.36
CA ALA A 24 6.36 1.62 18.99
C ALA A 24 7.30 0.47 18.58
N SER A 25 8.17 0.00 19.47
CA SER A 25 9.08 -1.12 19.20
C SER A 25 8.32 -2.43 19.04
N VAL A 26 7.32 -2.68 19.89
CA VAL A 26 6.42 -3.85 19.78
C VAL A 26 5.67 -3.82 18.45
N TYR A 27 5.10 -2.68 18.08
CA TYR A 27 4.42 -2.51 16.79
C TYR A 27 5.36 -2.71 15.59
N ALA A 28 6.54 -2.09 15.61
CA ALA A 28 7.53 -2.21 14.53
C ALA A 28 8.06 -3.64 14.39
N PHE A 29 8.31 -4.32 15.51
CA PHE A 29 8.68 -5.73 15.52
C PHE A 29 7.56 -6.59 14.93
N ALA A 30 6.29 -6.35 15.28
CA ALA A 30 5.16 -7.08 14.70
C ALA A 30 5.06 -6.90 13.17
N CYS A 31 5.27 -5.68 12.68
CA CYS A 31 5.30 -5.40 11.23
C CYS A 31 6.47 -6.08 10.52
N TRP A 32 7.63 -6.22 11.16
CA TRP A 32 8.81 -6.83 10.55
C TRP A 32 8.83 -8.37 10.65
N SER A 33 8.34 -8.91 11.76
CA SER A 33 8.40 -10.34 12.08
C SER A 33 7.35 -11.18 11.35
N ASP A 34 6.45 -10.55 10.61
CA ASP A 34 5.41 -11.24 9.82
C ASP A 34 4.59 -12.21 10.71
N LEU A 35 4.34 -11.81 11.97
CA LEU A 35 3.49 -12.51 12.94
C LEU A 35 2.01 -12.34 12.56
N GLY A 36 1.58 -13.00 11.49
CA GLY A 36 0.27 -12.75 10.86
C GLY A 36 -0.96 -13.17 11.67
N ASP A 37 -0.83 -14.06 12.66
CA ASP A 37 -1.99 -14.58 13.43
C ASP A 37 -2.16 -13.95 14.81
N ASP A 38 -1.22 -13.11 15.29
CA ASP A 38 -1.23 -12.60 16.67
C ASP A 38 -1.19 -11.06 16.78
N PHE A 39 -1.65 -10.36 15.74
CA PHE A 39 -1.89 -8.91 15.84
C PHE A 39 -2.91 -8.56 16.93
N PHE A 40 -3.76 -9.51 17.33
CA PHE A 40 -4.60 -9.37 18.51
C PHE A 40 -3.75 -9.26 19.79
N GLY A 41 -2.77 -10.16 19.99
CA GLY A 41 -1.82 -10.07 21.11
C GLY A 41 -1.04 -8.75 21.09
N ILE A 42 -0.53 -8.34 19.91
CA ILE A 42 0.18 -7.06 19.74
C ILE A 42 -0.72 -5.86 20.08
N PHE A 43 -1.97 -5.87 19.59
CA PHE A 43 -2.96 -4.87 19.94
C PHE A 43 -3.20 -4.85 21.46
N MET A 44 -3.41 -6.01 22.09
CA MET A 44 -3.64 -6.10 23.54
C MET A 44 -2.45 -5.58 24.34
N ILE A 45 -1.21 -5.84 23.92
CA ILE A 45 -0.02 -5.29 24.57
C ILE A 45 -0.01 -3.76 24.46
N ASN A 46 -0.19 -3.22 23.24
CA ASN A 46 -0.21 -1.76 23.02
C ASN A 46 -1.36 -1.07 23.74
N PHE A 47 -2.54 -1.70 23.75
CA PHE A 47 -3.72 -1.23 24.46
C PHE A 47 -3.50 -1.24 25.97
N CYS A 48 -2.94 -2.31 26.54
CA CYS A 48 -2.58 -2.39 27.96
C CYS A 48 -1.57 -1.31 28.36
N ILE A 49 -0.52 -1.08 27.56
CA ILE A 49 0.45 -0.01 27.81
C ILE A 49 -0.25 1.35 27.84
N ALA A 50 -1.10 1.62 26.85
CA ALA A 50 -1.87 2.86 26.77
C ALA A 50 -2.81 3.03 27.98
N CYS A 51 -3.54 1.99 28.37
CA CYS A 51 -4.44 1.99 29.51
C CYS A 51 -3.70 2.17 30.84
N ILE A 52 -2.58 1.48 31.06
CA ILE A 52 -1.77 1.62 32.28
C ILE A 52 -1.29 3.06 32.44
N TYR A 53 -0.74 3.65 31.38
CA TYR A 53 -0.29 5.03 31.42
C TYR A 53 -1.45 6.02 31.62
N PHE A 54 -2.59 5.81 30.94
CA PHE A 54 -3.79 6.61 31.13
C PHE A 54 -4.31 6.54 32.57
N CYS A 55 -4.43 5.34 33.15
CA CYS A 55 -4.84 5.13 34.54
C CYS A 55 -3.86 5.79 35.52
N ALA A 56 -2.54 5.66 35.29
CA ALA A 56 -1.54 6.33 36.11
C ALA A 56 -1.72 7.85 36.12
N LEU A 57 -2.00 8.47 34.96
CA LEU A 57 -2.29 9.91 34.86
C LEU A 57 -3.63 10.30 35.51
N TRP A 58 -4.63 9.43 35.42
CA TRP A 58 -5.95 9.64 36.02
C TRP A 58 -5.89 9.63 37.55
N PHE A 59 -5.34 8.56 38.13
CA PHE A 59 -5.25 8.41 39.59
C PHE A 59 -4.26 9.39 40.23
N SER A 60 -3.22 9.81 39.51
CA SER A 60 -2.29 10.85 39.99
C SER A 60 -2.85 12.28 39.84
N GLY A 61 -4.04 12.45 39.25
CA GLY A 61 -4.68 13.76 39.06
C GLY A 61 -3.96 14.65 38.03
N ARG A 62 -3.00 14.13 37.28
CA ARG A 62 -2.15 14.90 36.34
C ARG A 62 -2.91 15.40 35.12
N PHE A 63 -4.04 14.79 34.75
CA PHE A 63 -4.97 15.36 33.76
C PHE A 63 -5.55 16.72 34.18
N ARG A 64 -5.68 16.96 35.49
CA ARG A 64 -6.25 18.19 36.04
C ARG A 64 -5.21 19.25 36.39
N ALA A 65 -3.94 19.05 36.06
CA ALA A 65 -2.82 19.95 36.39
C ALA A 65 -2.82 21.30 35.61
N GLY A 66 -3.97 21.76 35.13
CA GLY A 66 -4.14 23.07 34.48
C GLY A 66 -3.25 23.26 33.25
N ARG A 67 -2.34 24.24 33.31
CA ARG A 67 -1.41 24.57 32.20
C ARG A 67 -0.41 23.45 31.90
N ASN A 68 0.02 22.69 32.91
CA ASN A 68 1.05 21.66 32.78
C ASN A 68 0.49 20.28 32.38
N GLY A 69 -0.84 20.11 32.36
CA GLY A 69 -1.48 18.84 31.99
C GLY A 69 -1.16 18.37 30.56
N LEU A 70 -0.96 19.30 29.63
CA LEU A 70 -0.68 19.00 28.21
C LEU A 70 0.60 18.18 28.00
N GLN A 71 1.60 18.34 28.87
CA GLN A 71 2.86 17.62 28.77
C GLN A 71 2.69 16.11 28.97
N TYR A 72 1.68 15.70 29.74
CA TYR A 72 1.37 14.28 29.96
C TYR A 72 0.41 13.72 28.92
N ILE A 73 -0.48 14.57 28.40
CA ILE A 73 -1.54 14.21 27.45
C ILE A 73 -0.96 13.78 26.10
N PHE A 74 0.05 14.48 25.55
CA PHE A 74 0.60 14.12 24.23
C PHE A 74 1.23 12.71 24.18
N PRO A 75 2.07 12.27 25.14
CA PRO A 75 2.50 10.89 25.21
C PRO A 75 1.34 9.88 25.29
N ALA A 76 0.29 10.18 26.08
CA ALA A 76 -0.88 9.31 26.18
C ALA A 76 -1.62 9.19 24.82
N MET A 77 -1.72 10.27 24.07
CA MET A 77 -2.35 10.27 22.76
C MET A 77 -1.53 9.53 21.71
N VAL A 78 -0.20 9.63 21.75
CA VAL A 78 0.68 8.85 20.88
C VAL A 78 0.53 7.36 21.17
N LEU A 79 0.50 6.95 22.44
CA LEU A 79 0.22 5.56 22.83
C LEU A 79 -1.14 5.08 22.31
N PHE A 80 -2.15 5.92 22.47
CA PHE A 80 -3.50 5.63 22.01
C PHE A 80 -3.57 5.49 20.48
N LEU A 81 -2.83 6.31 19.74
CA LEU A 81 -2.72 6.22 18.29
C LEU A 81 -2.00 4.94 17.85
N ILE A 82 -0.90 4.54 18.50
CA ILE A 82 -0.20 3.28 18.20
C ILE A 82 -1.14 2.09 18.43
N SER A 83 -1.91 2.11 19.52
CA SER A 83 -2.95 1.11 19.79
C SER A 83 -4.04 1.11 18.70
N ALA A 84 -4.48 2.29 18.23
CA ALA A 84 -5.45 2.40 17.13
C ALA A 84 -4.94 1.79 15.82
N TYR A 85 -3.68 2.07 15.44
CA TYR A 85 -3.06 1.47 14.25
C TYR A 85 -2.81 -0.04 14.41
N SER A 86 -2.63 -0.53 15.64
CA SER A 86 -2.58 -1.98 15.92
C SER A 86 -3.94 -2.63 15.71
N LEU A 87 -5.00 -1.98 16.22
CA LEU A 87 -6.38 -2.44 16.03
C LEU A 87 -6.80 -2.44 14.55
N ASN A 88 -6.30 -1.48 13.75
CA ASN A 88 -6.63 -1.35 12.34
C ASN A 88 -6.21 -2.58 11.49
N HIS A 89 -5.24 -3.38 11.96
CA HIS A 89 -4.89 -4.65 11.30
C HIS A 89 -5.92 -5.75 11.54
N MET A 90 -6.70 -5.66 12.61
CA MET A 90 -7.75 -6.63 12.97
C MET A 90 -9.12 -6.21 12.42
N ILE A 91 -9.44 -4.92 12.57
CA ILE A 91 -10.68 -4.31 12.12
C ILE A 91 -10.27 -3.11 11.25
N PRO A 92 -10.16 -3.29 9.91
CA PRO A 92 -9.72 -2.23 9.02
C PRO A 92 -10.74 -1.10 8.97
N ILE A 93 -10.44 -0.03 9.69
CA ILE A 93 -11.16 1.25 9.63
C ILE A 93 -10.56 2.11 8.50
N PHE A 94 -9.24 2.05 8.36
CA PHE A 94 -8.49 2.58 7.24
C PHE A 94 -7.98 1.43 6.38
N GLU A 95 -8.07 1.60 5.05
CA GLU A 95 -7.24 0.84 4.12
C GLU A 95 -5.75 1.11 4.38
N HIS A 96 -4.87 0.31 3.81
CA HIS A 96 -3.43 0.49 3.99
C HIS A 96 -3.00 1.93 3.64
N ALA A 97 -2.48 2.65 4.63
CA ALA A 97 -2.08 4.04 4.46
C ALA A 97 -0.96 4.16 3.42
N ALA A 98 -1.06 5.17 2.54
CA ALA A 98 0.01 5.51 1.61
C ALA A 98 1.34 5.72 2.39
N PRO A 99 2.50 5.27 1.86
CA PRO A 99 3.77 5.31 2.60
C PRO A 99 4.13 6.69 3.14
N TRP A 100 3.88 7.76 2.36
CA TRP A 100 4.14 9.14 2.78
C TRP A 100 3.29 9.57 3.98
N LEU A 101 2.04 9.10 4.06
CA LEU A 101 1.12 9.39 5.17
C LEU A 101 1.63 8.72 6.44
N SER A 102 2.01 7.44 6.36
CA SER A 102 2.58 6.69 7.48
C SER A 102 3.82 7.37 8.04
N VAL A 103 4.76 7.79 7.18
CA VAL A 103 5.95 8.54 7.60
C VAL A 103 5.57 9.86 8.25
N THR A 104 4.61 10.60 7.68
CA THR A 104 4.17 11.89 8.22
C THR A 104 3.55 11.75 9.61
N VAL A 105 2.73 10.72 9.83
CA VAL A 105 2.11 10.45 11.14
C VAL A 105 3.18 10.08 12.18
N VAL A 106 4.16 9.23 11.83
CA VAL A 106 5.26 8.86 12.74
C VAL A 106 6.10 10.09 13.11
N VAL A 107 6.45 10.93 12.13
CA VAL A 107 7.20 12.18 12.36
C VAL A 107 6.39 13.15 13.22
N ALA A 108 5.08 13.27 12.99
CA ALA A 108 4.19 14.05 13.84
C ALA A 108 4.18 13.52 15.28
N CYS A 109 4.02 12.22 15.48
CA CYS A 109 4.07 11.59 16.81
C CYS A 109 5.38 11.91 17.55
N ALA A 110 6.53 11.84 16.87
CA ALA A 110 7.81 12.21 17.45
C ALA A 110 7.84 13.69 17.89
N ALA A 111 7.27 14.61 17.08
CA ALA A 111 7.16 16.02 17.44
C ALA A 111 6.24 16.23 18.66
N TYR A 112 5.10 15.55 18.73
CA TYR A 112 4.19 15.60 19.88
C TYR A 112 4.82 15.04 21.15
N SER A 113 5.59 13.95 21.05
CA SER A 113 6.38 13.40 22.16
C SER A 113 7.50 14.33 22.62
N ALA A 114 7.95 15.28 21.80
CA ALA A 114 8.97 16.25 22.17
C ALA A 114 8.43 17.45 22.96
N VAL A 115 7.11 17.70 22.93
CA VAL A 115 6.45 18.82 23.63
C VAL A 115 6.76 18.93 25.14
N PRO A 116 6.92 17.84 25.92
CA PRO A 116 7.29 17.95 27.33
C PRO A 116 8.62 18.69 27.57
N PHE A 117 9.53 18.67 26.61
CA PHE A 117 10.83 19.33 26.69
C PHE A 117 10.86 20.71 26.02
N PHE A 118 9.73 21.21 25.53
CA PHE A 118 9.66 22.43 24.71
C PHE A 118 10.29 23.64 25.41
N ASP A 119 10.07 23.80 26.71
CA ASP A 119 10.63 24.89 27.53
C ASP A 119 12.18 24.81 27.64
N SER A 120 12.79 23.64 27.46
CA SER A 120 14.24 23.43 27.51
C SER A 120 14.92 23.50 26.14
N MET A 121 14.16 23.47 25.04
CA MET A 121 14.71 23.45 23.68
C MET A 121 15.30 24.80 23.25
N PRO A 122 16.36 24.81 22.42
CA PRO A 122 16.83 26.02 21.77
C PRO A 122 15.78 26.55 20.75
N PRO A 123 15.81 27.85 20.41
CA PRO A 123 14.77 28.47 19.56
C PRO A 123 14.56 27.80 18.20
N TRP A 124 15.63 27.36 17.54
CA TRP A 124 15.54 26.69 16.24
C TRP A 124 14.77 25.36 16.34
N LEU A 125 15.00 24.59 17.41
CA LEU A 125 14.35 23.29 17.61
C LEU A 125 12.88 23.46 17.99
N ARG A 126 12.53 24.49 18.78
CA ARG A 126 11.12 24.84 19.04
C ARG A 126 10.35 25.16 17.76
N ASN A 127 10.96 25.95 16.88
CA ASN A 127 10.36 26.30 15.60
C ASN A 127 10.21 25.08 14.69
N LEU A 128 11.21 24.19 14.65
CA LEU A 128 11.14 22.94 13.91
C LEU A 128 10.02 22.03 14.43
N VAL A 129 9.93 21.80 15.75
CA VAL A 129 8.86 21.01 16.37
C VAL A 129 7.49 21.63 16.08
N ALA A 130 7.37 22.96 16.20
CA ALA A 130 6.13 23.66 15.89
C ALA A 130 5.72 23.53 14.41
N LEU A 131 6.69 23.60 13.48
CA LEU A 131 6.45 23.40 12.05
C LEU A 131 5.95 21.98 11.76
N VAL A 132 6.60 20.96 12.34
CA VAL A 132 6.17 19.56 12.18
C VAL A 132 4.80 19.31 12.81
N MET A 133 4.51 19.88 13.99
CA MET A 133 3.18 19.83 14.58
C MET A 133 2.14 20.54 13.69
N GLY A 134 2.52 21.62 13.00
CA GLY A 134 1.69 22.30 12.00
C GLY A 134 1.29 21.37 10.86
N VAL A 135 2.26 20.66 10.28
CA VAL A 135 2.02 19.63 9.25
C VAL A 135 1.12 18.51 9.78
N GLY A 136 1.46 17.96 10.95
CA GLY A 136 0.70 16.88 11.59
C GLY A 136 -0.73 17.27 11.94
N SER A 137 -0.97 18.52 12.34
CA SER A 137 -2.31 19.00 12.67
C SER A 137 -3.26 18.95 11.48
N VAL A 138 -2.79 19.24 10.26
CA VAL A 138 -3.61 19.16 9.05
C VAL A 138 -3.95 17.71 8.74
N VAL A 139 -2.99 16.80 8.90
CA VAL A 139 -3.22 15.36 8.75
C VAL A 139 -4.24 14.85 9.77
N PHE A 140 -4.14 15.25 11.05
CA PHE A 140 -5.10 14.84 12.07
C PHE A 140 -6.49 15.46 11.88
N VAL A 141 -6.59 16.69 11.36
CA VAL A 141 -7.87 17.28 10.93
C VAL A 141 -8.50 16.43 9.84
N TYR A 142 -7.72 16.07 8.81
CA TYR A 142 -8.20 15.19 7.74
C TYR A 142 -8.68 13.84 8.29
N LEU A 143 -7.89 13.17 9.12
CA LEU A 143 -8.25 11.87 9.72
C LEU A 143 -9.48 11.98 10.62
N ALA A 144 -9.64 13.09 11.36
CA ALA A 144 -10.82 13.34 12.17
C ALA A 144 -12.09 13.54 11.33
N ILE A 145 -11.98 14.25 10.20
CA ILE A 145 -13.09 14.41 9.23
C ILE A 145 -13.44 13.06 8.61
N TYR A 146 -12.44 12.28 8.20
CA TYR A 146 -12.64 10.96 7.61
C TYR A 146 -13.37 10.01 8.56
N LEU A 147 -13.03 10.01 9.84
CA LEU A 147 -13.68 9.19 10.87
C LEU A 147 -14.98 9.77 11.42
N LEU A 148 -15.37 10.99 11.01
CA LEU A 148 -16.56 11.67 11.54
C LEU A 148 -17.83 10.81 11.48
N PRO A 149 -18.13 10.07 10.39
CA PRO A 149 -19.32 9.22 10.32
C PRO A 149 -19.31 8.06 11.32
N LEU A 150 -18.13 7.62 11.75
CA LEU A 150 -17.95 6.50 12.69
C LEU A 150 -17.99 6.95 14.16
N LEU A 151 -17.86 8.25 14.45
CA LEU A 151 -17.85 8.73 15.84
C LEU A 151 -19.12 8.37 16.62
N PRO A 152 -20.36 8.51 16.09
CA PRO A 152 -21.57 8.13 16.83
C PRO A 152 -21.59 6.65 17.21
N VAL A 153 -21.21 5.78 16.27
CA VAL A 153 -21.05 4.33 16.52
C VAL A 153 -19.96 4.10 17.57
N GLY A 154 -18.88 4.86 17.49
CA GLY A 154 -17.80 4.87 18.47
C GLY A 154 -18.28 5.17 19.90
N ILE A 155 -19.15 6.17 20.08
CA ILE A 155 -19.75 6.49 21.38
C ILE A 155 -20.56 5.32 21.91
N ILE A 156 -21.46 4.76 21.09
CA ILE A 156 -22.35 3.67 21.52
C ILE A 156 -21.52 2.42 21.88
N ALA A 157 -20.56 2.06 21.04
CA ALA A 157 -19.67 0.92 21.26
C ALA A 157 -18.72 1.12 22.46
N SER A 158 -18.50 2.36 22.91
CA SER A 158 -17.53 2.65 23.98
C SER A 158 -17.98 2.17 25.36
N ILE A 159 -19.30 2.03 25.54
CA ILE A 159 -19.94 1.61 26.79
C ILE A 159 -19.58 0.16 27.16
N GLY A 160 -19.17 -0.66 26.17
CA GLY A 160 -18.76 -2.05 26.39
C GLY A 160 -17.29 -2.19 26.80
N LEU A 161 -16.38 -2.18 25.83
CA LEU A 161 -14.96 -2.54 26.02
C LEU A 161 -14.00 -1.34 25.91
N GLY A 162 -14.49 -0.12 25.64
CA GLY A 162 -13.64 1.07 25.43
C GLY A 162 -12.77 1.05 24.16
N ILE A 163 -12.73 -0.07 23.44
CA ILE A 163 -11.95 -0.25 22.19
C ILE A 163 -12.40 0.74 21.11
N SER A 164 -13.66 1.13 21.08
CA SER A 164 -14.15 2.09 20.10
C SER A 164 -13.72 3.54 20.34
N LEU A 165 -13.12 3.86 21.51
CA LEU A 165 -12.58 5.20 21.75
C LEU A 165 -11.44 5.54 20.76
N HIS A 166 -10.79 4.54 20.15
CA HIS A 166 -9.69 4.75 19.20
C HIS A 166 -10.11 5.61 18.00
N ALA A 167 -11.39 5.58 17.62
CA ALA A 167 -11.94 6.44 16.57
C ALA A 167 -11.81 7.95 16.89
N PHE A 168 -11.74 8.32 18.17
CA PHE A 168 -11.59 9.71 18.61
C PHE A 168 -10.13 10.18 18.63
N ALA A 169 -9.15 9.30 18.44
CA ALA A 169 -7.74 9.67 18.59
C ALA A 169 -7.34 10.88 17.72
N PRO A 170 -7.67 10.93 16.40
CA PRO A 170 -7.34 12.09 15.59
C PRO A 170 -8.03 13.38 16.05
N LEU A 171 -9.29 13.30 16.46
CA LEU A 171 -10.03 14.46 16.96
C LEU A 171 -9.40 15.02 18.25
N LEU A 172 -8.96 14.15 19.15
CA LEU A 172 -8.22 14.59 20.34
C LEU A 172 -6.90 15.28 19.96
N PHE A 173 -6.17 14.79 18.95
CA PHE A 173 -4.98 15.47 18.41
C PHE A 173 -5.29 16.89 17.97
N VAL A 174 -6.39 17.09 17.23
CA VAL A 174 -6.83 18.43 16.82
C VAL A 174 -7.10 19.33 18.04
N ILE A 175 -7.92 18.86 18.97
CA ILE A 175 -8.35 19.63 20.15
C ILE A 175 -7.13 20.01 21.01
N PHE A 176 -6.29 19.06 21.40
CA PHE A 176 -5.16 19.34 22.29
C PHE A 176 -4.04 20.10 21.61
N THR A 177 -3.88 19.98 20.28
CA THR A 177 -2.98 20.86 19.52
C THR A 177 -3.47 22.30 19.53
N ALA A 178 -4.78 22.53 19.34
CA ALA A 178 -5.36 23.87 19.42
C ALA A 178 -5.20 24.48 20.82
N VAL A 179 -5.45 23.70 21.88
CA VAL A 179 -5.24 24.14 23.28
C VAL A 179 -3.76 24.45 23.54
N TRP A 180 -2.84 23.61 23.04
CA TRP A 180 -1.40 23.87 23.17
C TRP A 180 -0.97 25.14 22.44
N LEU A 181 -1.46 25.36 21.23
CA LEU A 181 -1.16 26.53 20.41
C LEU A 181 -1.70 27.82 21.06
N PHE A 182 -2.92 27.79 21.60
CA PHE A 182 -3.49 28.93 22.31
C PHE A 182 -2.67 29.31 23.56
N ARG A 183 -2.17 28.31 24.29
CA ARG A 183 -1.39 28.54 25.52
C ARG A 183 0.07 28.95 25.27
N ASN A 184 0.72 28.40 24.24
CA ASN A 184 2.16 28.55 24.02
C ASN A 184 2.54 29.32 22.76
N GLY A 185 1.61 29.52 21.83
CA GLY A 185 1.89 30.11 20.50
C GLY A 185 2.42 31.54 20.57
N LEU A 186 1.96 32.33 21.54
CA LEU A 186 2.44 33.70 21.78
C LEU A 186 3.58 33.77 22.81
N ARG A 187 3.81 32.70 23.57
CA ARG A 187 4.85 32.65 24.62
C ARG A 187 6.25 32.63 24.03
N TYR A 188 6.41 32.01 22.87
CA TYR A 188 7.71 31.79 22.23
C TYR A 188 7.80 32.48 20.87
N ARG A 189 8.85 33.29 20.65
CA ARG A 189 9.06 33.99 19.38
C ARG A 189 9.22 32.98 18.24
N GLY A 190 8.42 33.15 17.18
CA GLY A 190 8.53 32.34 15.96
C GLY A 190 7.67 31.08 15.92
N VAL A 191 7.17 30.58 17.06
CA VAL A 191 6.41 29.32 17.14
C VAL A 191 5.11 29.40 16.34
N LEU A 192 4.31 30.46 16.52
CA LEU A 192 3.06 30.64 15.78
C LEU A 192 3.27 30.66 14.26
N ARG A 193 4.30 31.40 13.80
CA ARG A 193 4.64 31.49 12.38
C ARG A 193 5.10 30.14 11.82
N SER A 194 5.93 29.44 12.59
CA SER A 194 6.45 28.12 12.18
C SER A 194 5.32 27.09 12.10
N PHE A 195 4.41 27.08 13.08
CA PHE A 195 3.23 26.22 13.07
C PHE A 195 2.35 26.48 11.84
N PHE A 196 1.96 27.73 11.59
CA PHE A 196 1.12 28.05 10.43
C PHE A 196 1.83 27.82 9.09
N CYS A 197 3.14 28.07 9.00
CA CYS A 197 3.93 27.70 7.83
C CYS A 197 3.87 26.18 7.59
N GLY A 198 4.03 25.38 8.65
CA GLY A 198 3.83 23.94 8.62
C GLY A 198 2.43 23.52 8.21
N SER A 199 1.38 24.18 8.69
CA SER A 199 -0.01 23.88 8.30
C SER A 199 -0.33 24.26 6.85
N VAL A 200 0.25 25.34 6.32
CA VAL A 200 0.01 25.75 4.93
C VAL A 200 0.66 24.77 3.95
N MET A 201 1.80 24.17 4.29
CA MET A 201 2.56 23.31 3.36
C MET A 201 1.75 22.10 2.83
N PRO A 202 1.11 21.25 3.65
CA PRO A 202 0.26 20.16 3.15
C PRO A 202 -0.96 20.64 2.35
N LEU A 203 -1.53 21.80 2.71
CA LEU A 203 -2.66 22.38 1.99
C LEU A 203 -2.26 22.84 0.57
N VAL A 204 -1.07 23.43 0.43
CA VAL A 204 -0.51 23.78 -0.88
C VAL A 204 -0.23 22.52 -1.70
N VAL A 205 0.38 21.49 -1.10
CA VAL A 205 0.62 20.20 -1.78
C VAL A 205 -0.69 19.59 -2.25
N ALA A 206 -1.73 19.56 -1.40
CA ALA A 206 -3.06 19.08 -1.77
C ALA A 206 -3.69 19.93 -2.88
N GLY A 207 -3.57 21.26 -2.82
CA GLY A 207 -4.08 22.16 -3.85
C GLY A 207 -3.41 21.94 -5.21
N VAL A 208 -2.08 21.82 -5.24
CA VAL A 208 -1.31 21.51 -6.47
C VAL A 208 -1.69 20.14 -7.01
N PHE A 209 -1.82 19.13 -6.14
CA PHE A 209 -2.24 17.79 -6.56
C PHE A 209 -3.65 17.78 -7.15
N CYS A 210 -4.61 18.48 -6.52
CA CYS A 210 -5.98 18.61 -7.03
C CYS A 210 -6.03 19.35 -8.37
N TRP A 211 -5.19 20.39 -8.54
CA TRP A 211 -5.07 21.11 -9.80
C TRP A 211 -4.54 20.21 -10.91
N GLN A 212 -3.45 19.47 -10.67
CA GLN A 212 -2.91 18.50 -11.64
C GLN A 212 -3.94 17.41 -11.97
N TRP A 213 -4.63 16.88 -10.96
CA TRP A 213 -5.71 15.91 -11.15
C TRP A 213 -6.82 16.46 -12.04
N ASN A 214 -7.27 17.70 -11.81
CA ASN A 214 -8.29 18.32 -12.65
C ASN A 214 -7.79 18.52 -14.10
N SER A 215 -6.54 18.97 -14.28
CA SER A 215 -5.96 19.10 -15.63
C SER A 215 -5.91 17.77 -16.38
N ILE A 216 -5.63 16.66 -15.68
CA ILE A 216 -5.67 15.31 -16.25
C ILE A 216 -7.12 14.90 -16.54
N ASP A 217 -8.06 15.16 -15.64
CA ASP A 217 -9.48 14.84 -15.82
C ASP A 217 -10.08 15.56 -17.03
N GLU A 218 -9.77 16.85 -17.20
CA GLU A 218 -10.19 17.66 -18.36
C GLU A 218 -9.58 17.14 -19.66
N LEU A 219 -8.28 16.80 -19.66
CA LEU A 219 -7.61 16.21 -20.82
C LEU A 219 -8.23 14.86 -21.21
N VAL A 220 -8.39 13.96 -20.24
CA VAL A 220 -8.94 12.61 -20.45
C VAL A 220 -10.39 12.71 -20.91
N SER A 221 -11.23 13.47 -20.19
CA SER A 221 -12.65 13.60 -20.50
C SER A 221 -12.88 14.23 -21.87
N SER A 222 -12.16 15.30 -22.22
CA SER A 222 -12.31 15.93 -23.54
C SER A 222 -11.90 14.97 -24.67
N ARG A 223 -10.75 14.31 -24.55
CA ARG A 223 -10.26 13.36 -25.57
C ARG A 223 -11.15 12.15 -25.70
N PHE A 224 -11.63 11.62 -24.57
CA PHE A 224 -12.56 10.51 -24.56
C PHE A 224 -13.90 10.90 -25.20
N GLN A 225 -14.49 12.03 -24.83
CA GLN A 225 -15.77 12.49 -25.41
C GLN A 225 -15.66 12.79 -26.90
N HIS A 226 -14.60 13.47 -27.35
CA HIS A 226 -14.35 13.70 -28.78
C HIS A 226 -14.25 12.36 -29.54
N SER A 227 -13.58 11.36 -28.96
CA SER A 227 -13.48 10.04 -29.61
C SER A 227 -14.80 9.28 -29.75
N LEU A 228 -15.82 9.61 -28.97
CA LEU A 228 -17.15 8.99 -29.07
C LEU A 228 -18.01 9.61 -30.18
N VAL A 229 -17.67 10.84 -30.61
CA VAL A 229 -18.44 11.62 -31.60
C VAL A 229 -17.75 11.65 -32.96
N ASP A 230 -16.41 11.50 -33.00
CA ASP A 230 -15.67 11.39 -34.26
C ASP A 230 -16.16 10.19 -35.08
N ALA A 231 -16.46 10.44 -36.36
CA ALA A 231 -16.84 9.42 -37.33
C ALA A 231 -15.67 8.49 -37.71
N ASP A 232 -14.44 8.88 -37.36
CA ASP A 232 -13.22 8.13 -37.60
C ASP A 232 -13.01 7.07 -36.49
N THR A 233 -13.43 5.84 -36.81
CA THR A 233 -13.48 4.69 -35.90
C THR A 233 -12.19 3.87 -35.86
N ASP A 234 -11.10 4.38 -36.45
CA ASP A 234 -9.86 3.61 -36.64
C ASP A 234 -9.21 3.13 -35.34
N LEU A 235 -9.40 3.84 -34.22
CA LEU A 235 -8.85 3.45 -32.92
C LEU A 235 -9.89 3.58 -31.78
N PRO A 236 -9.95 2.58 -30.87
CA PRO A 236 -10.74 2.67 -29.64
C PRO A 236 -10.43 3.92 -28.82
N SER A 237 -11.45 4.48 -28.15
CA SER A 237 -11.38 5.70 -27.33
C SER A 237 -10.24 5.68 -26.31
N TRP A 238 -10.04 4.56 -25.62
CA TRP A 238 -8.98 4.43 -24.62
C TRP A 238 -7.57 4.52 -25.22
N ILE A 239 -7.36 4.11 -26.49
CA ILE A 239 -6.06 4.24 -27.18
C ILE A 239 -5.76 5.71 -27.47
N LYS A 240 -6.76 6.46 -27.96
CA LYS A 240 -6.63 7.90 -28.22
C LYS A 240 -6.25 8.66 -26.94
N VAL A 241 -6.77 8.26 -25.78
CA VAL A 241 -6.36 8.80 -24.48
C VAL A 241 -4.94 8.35 -24.09
N ALA A 242 -4.60 7.06 -24.26
CA ALA A 242 -3.28 6.52 -23.92
C ALA A 242 -2.14 7.21 -24.67
N GLN A 243 -2.38 7.70 -25.88
CA GLN A 243 -1.38 8.42 -26.69
C GLN A 243 -1.02 9.81 -26.16
N VAL A 244 -1.91 10.44 -25.39
CA VAL A 244 -1.75 11.85 -24.96
C VAL A 244 -1.66 12.02 -23.45
N ILE A 245 -1.97 10.98 -22.68
CA ILE A 245 -1.93 11.06 -21.23
C ILE A 245 -0.49 11.28 -20.74
N PRO A 246 -0.23 12.25 -19.83
CA PRO A 246 1.11 12.51 -19.35
C PRO A 246 1.63 11.37 -18.47
N HIS A 247 2.90 11.01 -18.62
CA HIS A 247 3.57 10.00 -17.79
C HIS A 247 4.00 10.59 -16.44
N THR A 248 3.02 10.94 -15.58
CA THR A 248 3.26 11.47 -14.23
C THR A 248 2.64 10.58 -13.17
N HIS A 249 3.16 10.63 -11.94
CA HIS A 249 2.59 9.90 -10.81
C HIS A 249 1.12 10.27 -10.52
N VAL A 250 0.72 11.52 -10.79
CA VAL A 250 -0.66 11.96 -10.62
C VAL A 250 -1.57 11.34 -11.68
N ALA A 251 -1.12 11.24 -12.93
CA ALA A 251 -1.87 10.57 -13.99
C ALA A 251 -2.01 9.05 -13.73
N GLU A 252 -0.95 8.42 -13.23
CA GLU A 252 -1.03 7.03 -12.79
C GLU A 252 -2.02 6.86 -11.63
N ALA A 253 -1.96 7.72 -10.61
CA ALA A 253 -2.89 7.71 -9.47
C ALA A 253 -4.34 7.97 -9.89
N TYR A 254 -4.55 8.87 -10.87
CA TYR A 254 -5.85 9.15 -11.49
C TYR A 254 -6.46 7.89 -12.10
N LEU A 255 -5.70 7.19 -12.95
CA LEU A 255 -6.17 5.95 -13.57
C LEU A 255 -6.38 4.81 -12.57
N LYS A 256 -5.59 4.78 -11.49
CA LYS A 256 -5.68 3.82 -10.38
C LYS A 256 -6.79 4.12 -9.36
N GLY A 257 -7.60 5.16 -9.57
CA GLY A 257 -8.75 5.45 -8.73
C GLY A 257 -9.75 4.28 -8.68
N ASN A 258 -10.12 3.85 -7.47
CA ASN A 258 -10.91 2.66 -7.15
C ASN A 258 -10.30 1.31 -7.58
N LEU A 259 -9.08 1.31 -8.10
CA LEU A 259 -8.30 0.10 -8.39
C LEU A 259 -7.28 -0.17 -7.28
N VAL A 260 -6.48 0.85 -6.97
CA VAL A 260 -5.41 0.80 -5.96
C VAL A 260 -5.61 1.88 -4.90
N TYR A 261 -6.31 2.96 -5.23
CA TYR A 261 -6.59 4.04 -4.29
C TYR A 261 -8.08 4.17 -4.02
N SER A 262 -8.45 4.26 -2.74
CA SER A 262 -9.80 4.63 -2.33
C SER A 262 -10.17 6.03 -2.82
N THR A 263 -11.40 6.20 -3.32
CA THR A 263 -11.92 7.50 -3.78
C THR A 263 -13.17 7.89 -3.01
N ALA A 264 -13.54 9.17 -3.07
CA ALA A 264 -14.71 9.69 -2.37
C ALA A 264 -16.04 9.01 -2.78
N ASN A 265 -16.13 8.54 -4.03
CA ASN A 265 -17.32 7.89 -4.55
C ASN A 265 -17.51 6.45 -4.03
N SER A 266 -16.48 5.84 -3.44
CA SER A 266 -16.55 4.49 -2.83
C SER A 266 -16.59 4.53 -1.31
N SER A 267 -16.29 5.68 -0.69
CA SER A 267 -16.01 5.79 0.76
C SER A 267 -17.23 6.08 1.63
N TRP A 268 -18.44 6.18 1.04
CA TRP A 268 -19.68 6.35 1.80
C TRP A 268 -20.36 5.01 2.11
N ASP A 269 -19.85 3.91 1.55
CA ASP A 269 -20.11 2.57 2.06
C ASP A 269 -19.34 2.39 3.36
N LEU A 270 -19.94 1.75 4.36
CA LEU A 270 -19.31 1.48 5.66
C LEU A 270 -17.91 0.85 5.47
N PRO A 271 -16.83 1.43 6.05
CA PRO A 271 -15.49 0.86 5.99
C PRO A 271 -15.50 -0.61 6.45
N GLY A 272 -14.92 -1.50 5.64
CA GLY A 272 -14.91 -2.95 5.89
C GLY A 272 -16.03 -3.76 5.22
N PHE A 273 -17.02 -3.13 4.57
CA PHE A 273 -18.07 -3.83 3.81
C PHE A 273 -17.96 -3.69 2.29
N SER A 274 -17.02 -2.90 1.78
CA SER A 274 -16.79 -2.77 0.33
C SER A 274 -16.18 -4.08 -0.21
N ARG A 275 -17.00 -4.85 -0.91
CA ARG A 275 -16.64 -6.15 -1.50
C ARG A 275 -16.31 -5.98 -2.98
N GLY A 276 -15.36 -5.10 -3.28
CA GLY A 276 -14.80 -4.95 -4.63
C GLY A 276 -13.96 -6.18 -4.99
N ARG A 277 -14.19 -6.77 -6.16
CA ARG A 277 -13.35 -7.84 -6.71
C ARG A 277 -12.08 -7.17 -7.24
N ASN A 278 -10.97 -7.23 -6.51
CA ASN A 278 -9.71 -6.61 -6.94
C ASN A 278 -9.17 -7.31 -8.19
N THR A 279 -9.36 -6.70 -9.36
CA THR A 279 -8.81 -7.21 -10.64
C THR A 279 -7.34 -6.79 -10.86
N PHE A 280 -6.84 -5.83 -10.07
CA PHE A 280 -5.48 -5.27 -10.17
C PHE A 280 -4.55 -5.86 -9.09
N ASP A 281 -3.30 -6.18 -9.44
CA ASP A 281 -2.32 -6.79 -8.52
C ASP A 281 -1.66 -5.80 -7.55
N GLU A 282 -2.47 -5.00 -6.84
CA GLU A 282 -2.00 -4.17 -5.73
C GLU A 282 -3.10 -4.09 -4.66
N VAL A 283 -2.69 -4.05 -3.39
CA VAL A 283 -3.61 -3.86 -2.26
C VAL A 283 -4.22 -2.45 -2.31
N LEU A 284 -5.50 -2.34 -1.97
CA LEU A 284 -6.20 -1.06 -1.88
C LEU A 284 -5.56 -0.19 -0.79
N LYS A 285 -5.30 1.08 -1.13
CA LYS A 285 -4.60 2.05 -0.29
C LYS A 285 -5.48 3.25 0.03
N HIS A 286 -5.25 3.80 1.20
CA HIS A 286 -5.78 5.10 1.59
C HIS A 286 -4.74 6.20 1.32
N ASP A 287 -5.00 7.04 0.32
CA ASP A 287 -4.20 8.23 0.04
C ASP A 287 -5.09 9.49 0.15
N PRO A 288 -4.85 10.36 1.14
CA PRO A 288 -5.58 11.61 1.31
C PRO A 288 -5.60 12.52 0.08
N LEU A 289 -4.51 12.59 -0.68
CA LEU A 289 -4.42 13.45 -1.86
C LEU A 289 -5.35 12.93 -2.95
N VAL A 290 -5.37 11.62 -3.17
CA VAL A 290 -6.29 10.98 -4.14
C VAL A 290 -7.74 11.11 -3.68
N LEU A 291 -8.02 10.87 -2.39
CA LEU A 291 -9.37 10.99 -1.86
C LEU A 291 -9.92 12.41 -2.04
N ILE A 292 -9.16 13.43 -1.62
CA ILE A 292 -9.56 14.84 -1.74
C ILE A 292 -9.71 15.23 -3.21
N ALA A 293 -8.75 14.86 -4.08
CA ALA A 293 -8.83 15.17 -5.50
C ALA A 293 -10.06 14.52 -6.15
N SER A 294 -10.37 13.27 -5.80
CA SER A 294 -11.56 12.58 -6.31
C SER A 294 -12.88 13.14 -5.78
N LEU A 295 -12.87 13.75 -4.58
CA LEU A 295 -14.04 14.43 -4.00
C LEU A 295 -14.34 15.76 -4.70
N LEU A 296 -13.29 16.50 -5.02
CA LEU A 296 -13.39 17.86 -5.58
C LEU A 296 -13.57 17.87 -7.11
N ASN A 297 -13.21 16.78 -7.78
CA ASN A 297 -13.28 16.67 -9.24
C ASN A 297 -14.41 15.75 -9.70
N ARG A 298 -14.64 15.71 -11.02
CA ARG A 298 -15.71 14.91 -11.61
C ARG A 298 -15.39 13.42 -11.50
N LYS A 299 -16.45 12.59 -11.55
CA LYS A 299 -16.31 11.15 -11.62
C LYS A 299 -15.66 10.78 -12.96
N ILE A 300 -14.67 9.90 -12.90
CA ILE A 300 -14.00 9.35 -14.08
C ILE A 300 -15.04 8.65 -14.96
N GLN A 301 -15.20 9.12 -16.20
CA GLN A 301 -16.21 8.61 -17.14
C GLN A 301 -15.81 7.24 -17.72
N MET A 302 -14.51 6.98 -17.80
CA MET A 302 -13.98 5.72 -18.34
C MET A 302 -14.29 4.54 -17.42
N THR A 303 -14.61 3.40 -18.01
CA THR A 303 -14.80 2.14 -17.31
C THR A 303 -13.49 1.64 -16.67
N GLU A 304 -13.59 0.75 -15.69
CA GLU A 304 -12.43 0.15 -15.04
C GLU A 304 -11.51 -0.55 -16.07
N GLU A 305 -12.09 -1.33 -16.99
CA GLU A 305 -11.36 -2.05 -18.03
C GLU A 305 -10.57 -1.11 -18.95
N GLU A 306 -11.15 0.02 -19.36
CA GLU A 306 -10.47 0.99 -20.20
C GLU A 306 -9.30 1.65 -19.48
N ARG A 307 -9.45 1.98 -18.20
CA ARG A 307 -8.35 2.52 -17.38
C ARG A 307 -7.22 1.49 -17.24
N ILE A 308 -7.56 0.22 -17.02
CA ILE A 308 -6.58 -0.89 -16.98
C ILE A 308 -5.83 -1.00 -18.32
N ARG A 309 -6.51 -0.86 -19.47
CA ARG A 309 -5.85 -0.89 -20.79
C ARG A 309 -4.93 0.32 -21.03
N ILE A 310 -5.29 1.51 -20.54
CA ILE A 310 -4.39 2.66 -20.58
C ILE A 310 -3.17 2.43 -19.69
N LEU A 311 -3.37 1.93 -18.46
CA LEU A 311 -2.26 1.57 -17.57
C LEU A 311 -1.31 0.55 -18.20
N ARG A 312 -1.86 -0.47 -18.91
CA ARG A 312 -1.09 -1.44 -19.70
C ARG A 312 -0.21 -0.76 -20.75
N SER A 313 -0.81 0.09 -21.57
CA SER A 313 -0.16 0.63 -22.77
C SER A 313 0.76 1.81 -22.48
N ALA A 314 0.30 2.76 -21.66
CA ALA A 314 0.99 4.03 -21.42
C ALA A 314 1.92 4.02 -20.19
N PHE A 315 1.69 3.17 -19.18
CA PHE A 315 2.45 3.20 -17.92
C PHE A 315 3.32 1.98 -17.70
N ASP A 316 3.54 1.17 -18.75
CA ASP A 316 4.23 -0.13 -18.69
C ASP A 316 3.72 -1.05 -17.57
N ALA A 317 2.48 -0.84 -17.10
CA ALA A 317 1.88 -1.62 -16.02
C ALA A 317 1.36 -2.98 -16.52
N ARG A 318 1.92 -3.50 -17.63
CA ARG A 318 1.45 -4.66 -18.39
C ARG A 318 1.33 -5.91 -17.53
N HIS A 319 2.32 -6.14 -16.67
CA HIS A 319 2.29 -7.25 -15.72
C HIS A 319 1.20 -7.08 -14.65
N LYS A 320 1.13 -5.90 -14.01
CA LYS A 320 0.22 -5.59 -12.89
C LYS A 320 -1.26 -5.58 -13.27
N THR A 321 -1.53 -5.40 -14.54
CA THR A 321 -2.87 -5.21 -15.10
C THR A 321 -3.42 -6.48 -15.70
N GLU A 322 -2.66 -7.58 -15.81
CA GLU A 322 -3.12 -8.88 -16.34
C GLU A 322 -4.45 -9.31 -15.71
N GLU A 323 -5.40 -9.82 -16.51
CA GLU A 323 -6.74 -10.20 -16.02
C GLU A 323 -6.60 -11.33 -15.00
N ARG A 324 -7.03 -11.07 -13.76
CA ARG A 324 -7.00 -12.04 -12.67
C ARG A 324 -8.37 -12.61 -12.38
N LEU A 325 -8.43 -13.93 -12.21
CA LEU A 325 -9.62 -14.61 -11.72
C LEU A 325 -9.61 -14.68 -10.18
N TRP A 326 -8.41 -14.70 -9.60
CA TRP A 326 -8.17 -14.73 -8.16
C TRP A 326 -7.12 -13.68 -7.77
N SER A 327 -7.16 -13.26 -6.50
CA SER A 327 -6.12 -12.40 -5.93
C SER A 327 -4.74 -13.08 -6.06
N GLY A 328 -3.68 -12.29 -6.14
CA GLY A 328 -2.28 -12.77 -6.03
C GLY A 328 -1.49 -12.00 -4.97
N ALA A 329 -2.19 -11.53 -3.94
CA ALA A 329 -1.60 -10.91 -2.77
C ALA A 329 -0.66 -11.88 -2.03
N ASP A 330 0.36 -11.32 -1.38
CA ASP A 330 1.36 -12.01 -0.55
C ASP A 330 2.05 -13.23 -1.19
N LEU A 331 2.13 -13.26 -2.52
CA LEU A 331 2.88 -14.27 -3.24
C LEU A 331 4.36 -13.88 -3.28
N VAL A 332 5.23 -14.86 -3.04
CA VAL A 332 6.69 -14.68 -3.05
C VAL A 332 7.32 -15.78 -3.89
N THR A 333 8.21 -15.39 -4.79
CA THR A 333 9.07 -16.32 -5.52
C THR A 333 10.20 -16.75 -4.60
N THR A 334 10.32 -18.05 -4.32
CA THR A 334 11.32 -18.55 -3.35
C THR A 334 12.56 -19.14 -4.03
N HIS A 335 12.38 -19.81 -5.17
CA HIS A 335 13.45 -20.50 -5.88
C HIS A 335 13.25 -20.35 -7.37
N VAL A 336 14.36 -20.14 -8.09
CA VAL A 336 14.43 -20.13 -9.54
C VAL A 336 15.60 -21.03 -9.94
N ILE A 337 15.32 -22.08 -10.69
CA ILE A 337 16.35 -22.96 -11.25
C ILE A 337 16.29 -22.82 -12.77
N THR A 338 17.39 -22.36 -13.36
CA THR A 338 17.54 -22.18 -14.80
C THR A 338 18.46 -23.28 -15.33
N ALA A 339 17.98 -24.13 -16.24
CA ALA A 339 18.80 -25.13 -16.91
C ALA A 339 18.91 -24.79 -18.39
N VAL A 340 20.14 -24.70 -18.91
CA VAL A 340 20.41 -24.27 -20.29
C VAL A 340 21.07 -25.38 -21.08
N LYS A 341 20.52 -25.69 -22.25
CA LYS A 341 21.13 -26.57 -23.27
C LYS A 341 21.44 -25.75 -24.51
N LEU A 342 22.68 -25.81 -24.96
CA LEU A 342 23.16 -25.06 -26.12
C LEU A 342 23.46 -26.02 -27.27
N TRP A 343 23.04 -25.65 -28.48
CA TRP A 343 23.43 -26.30 -29.72
C TRP A 343 24.05 -25.29 -30.68
N PRO A 344 25.36 -25.00 -30.52
CA PRO A 344 26.05 -24.00 -31.33
C PRO A 344 25.97 -24.27 -32.84
N GLN A 345 26.01 -25.54 -33.25
CA GLN A 345 25.90 -25.96 -34.65
C GLN A 345 24.57 -25.57 -35.32
N TRP A 346 23.51 -25.39 -34.52
CA TRP A 346 22.19 -24.96 -34.99
C TRP A 346 21.87 -23.52 -34.60
N ARG A 347 22.77 -22.86 -33.87
CA ARG A 347 22.57 -21.55 -33.25
C ARG A 347 21.29 -21.50 -32.40
N MET A 348 21.04 -22.55 -31.64
CA MET A 348 19.83 -22.69 -30.82
C MET A 348 20.18 -22.93 -29.35
N ALA A 349 19.37 -22.34 -28.46
CA ALA A 349 19.39 -22.63 -27.03
C ALA A 349 18.01 -23.10 -26.57
N TYR A 350 17.99 -24.06 -25.66
CA TYR A 350 16.80 -24.44 -24.89
C TYR A 350 17.04 -24.11 -23.43
N THR A 351 16.18 -23.26 -22.87
CA THR A 351 16.24 -22.84 -21.47
C THR A 351 15.00 -23.31 -20.74
N GLU A 352 15.19 -24.07 -19.67
CA GLU A 352 14.13 -24.43 -18.73
C GLU A 352 14.25 -23.56 -17.49
N LYS A 353 13.15 -22.91 -17.08
CA LYS A 353 13.06 -22.25 -15.78
C LYS A 353 12.05 -22.98 -14.92
N THR A 354 12.52 -23.55 -13.81
CA THR A 354 11.68 -24.12 -12.76
C THR A 354 11.56 -23.11 -11.64
N ILE A 355 10.34 -22.69 -11.35
CA ILE A 355 10.06 -21.61 -10.39
C ILE A 355 9.13 -22.13 -9.30
N THR A 356 9.52 -21.86 -8.05
CA THR A 356 8.72 -22.17 -6.87
C THR A 356 8.10 -20.89 -6.31
N VAL A 357 6.79 -20.77 -6.42
CA VAL A 357 6.00 -19.69 -5.81
C VAL A 357 5.42 -20.17 -4.48
N ALA A 358 5.55 -19.36 -3.44
CA ALA A 358 4.94 -19.60 -2.14
C ALA A 358 3.87 -18.53 -1.88
N ASN A 359 2.77 -18.96 -1.27
CA ASN A 359 1.73 -18.07 -0.79
C ASN A 359 1.94 -17.81 0.70
N ARG A 360 2.25 -16.56 1.06
CA ARG A 360 2.43 -16.11 2.44
C ARG A 360 1.16 -15.49 3.02
N THR A 361 0.05 -15.45 2.29
CA THR A 361 -1.25 -14.97 2.80
C THR A 361 -1.68 -15.84 3.98
N LYS A 362 -1.99 -15.20 5.11
CA LYS A 362 -2.37 -15.88 6.36
C LYS A 362 -3.87 -15.78 6.68
N THR A 363 -4.58 -14.77 6.17
CA THR A 363 -6.03 -14.56 6.38
C THR A 363 -6.76 -14.29 5.06
N SER A 364 -7.18 -15.36 4.38
CA SER A 364 -8.14 -15.25 3.28
C SER A 364 -9.25 -16.27 3.43
N TRP A 365 -10.51 -15.81 3.45
CA TRP A 365 -11.70 -16.67 3.38
C TRP A 365 -11.78 -17.46 2.04
N LEU A 366 -10.96 -17.06 1.07
CA LEU A 366 -10.71 -17.72 -0.21
C LEU A 366 -9.24 -18.20 -0.22
N GLY A 367 -8.98 -19.39 0.32
CA GLY A 367 -7.63 -19.89 0.68
C GLY A 367 -6.67 -20.25 -0.47
N SER A 368 -6.86 -19.70 -1.68
CA SER A 368 -5.94 -19.93 -2.80
C SER A 368 -5.78 -18.67 -3.63
N GLN A 369 -4.54 -18.41 -4.02
CA GLN A 369 -4.15 -17.25 -4.82
C GLN A 369 -3.72 -17.71 -6.23
N GLU A 370 -3.71 -16.79 -7.19
CA GLU A 370 -3.23 -17.00 -8.56
C GLU A 370 -1.90 -16.27 -8.75
N ALA A 371 -0.83 -17.01 -9.09
CA ALA A 371 0.45 -16.41 -9.44
C ALA A 371 0.50 -16.15 -10.94
N ILE A 372 0.97 -14.96 -11.33
CA ILE A 372 1.22 -14.61 -12.73
C ILE A 372 2.69 -14.28 -12.88
N TYR A 373 3.35 -14.87 -13.87
CA TYR A 373 4.71 -14.55 -14.29
C TYR A 373 4.68 -14.06 -15.73
N THR A 374 5.48 -13.05 -16.08
CA THR A 374 5.60 -12.54 -17.45
C THR A 374 7.06 -12.65 -17.89
N PHE A 375 7.33 -13.55 -18.84
CA PHE A 375 8.65 -13.81 -19.38
C PHE A 375 8.92 -12.94 -20.60
N GLN A 376 10.12 -12.40 -20.67
CA GLN A 376 10.64 -11.65 -21.82
C GLN A 376 11.50 -12.59 -22.66
N LEU A 377 10.97 -13.05 -23.80
CA LEU A 377 11.65 -13.98 -24.69
C LEU A 377 12.69 -13.24 -25.55
N PRO A 378 13.83 -13.88 -25.90
CA PRO A 378 14.68 -13.41 -26.99
C PRO A 378 13.89 -13.36 -28.30
N GLU A 379 14.33 -12.51 -29.23
CA GLU A 379 13.75 -12.48 -30.58
C GLU A 379 13.80 -13.86 -31.24
N GLY A 380 12.69 -14.28 -31.86
CA GLY A 380 12.54 -15.64 -32.42
C GLY A 380 12.38 -16.76 -31.37
N GLY A 381 12.39 -16.45 -30.08
CA GLY A 381 12.15 -17.40 -29.00
C GLY A 381 10.69 -17.86 -28.94
N VAL A 382 10.47 -19.13 -28.63
CA VAL A 382 9.13 -19.73 -28.48
C VAL A 382 9.05 -20.55 -27.21
N VAL A 383 7.87 -20.52 -26.56
CA VAL A 383 7.57 -21.43 -25.46
C VAL A 383 7.33 -22.82 -26.05
N SER A 384 8.11 -23.79 -25.59
CA SER A 384 8.15 -25.15 -26.12
C SER A 384 7.73 -26.20 -25.09
N SER A 385 7.68 -25.85 -23.81
CA SER A 385 7.07 -26.68 -22.78
C SER A 385 6.53 -25.87 -21.61
N LEU A 386 5.52 -26.42 -20.94
CA LEU A 386 5.02 -25.97 -19.64
C LEU A 386 4.77 -27.21 -18.79
N SER A 387 5.05 -27.15 -17.49
CA SER A 387 4.75 -28.23 -16.56
C SER A 387 4.37 -27.67 -15.19
N LEU A 388 3.52 -28.39 -14.46
CA LEU A 388 3.07 -28.07 -13.11
C LEU A 388 3.30 -29.29 -12.23
N TRP A 389 3.83 -29.10 -11.02
CA TRP A 389 3.94 -30.19 -10.05
C TRP A 389 2.64 -30.34 -9.29
N ILE A 390 2.03 -31.53 -9.41
CA ILE A 390 0.80 -31.90 -8.71
C ILE A 390 1.14 -33.11 -7.83
N ASN A 391 0.94 -32.98 -6.51
CA ASN A 391 1.27 -34.02 -5.53
C ASN A 391 2.71 -34.56 -5.64
N GLY A 392 3.67 -33.67 -5.94
CA GLY A 392 5.09 -34.03 -6.09
C GLY A 392 5.48 -34.63 -7.44
N VAL A 393 4.53 -34.83 -8.36
CA VAL A 393 4.79 -35.38 -9.70
C VAL A 393 4.69 -34.28 -10.76
N GLU A 394 5.68 -34.21 -11.64
CA GLU A 394 5.68 -33.29 -12.79
C GLU A 394 4.58 -33.69 -13.79
N SER A 395 3.64 -32.78 -14.02
CA SER A 395 2.57 -32.94 -15.01
C SER A 395 2.78 -31.97 -16.17
N LYS A 396 2.98 -32.49 -17.38
CA LYS A 396 3.24 -31.69 -18.58
C LYS A 396 1.95 -31.07 -19.13
N GLY A 397 2.04 -29.81 -19.56
CA GLY A 397 0.97 -29.09 -20.24
C GLY A 397 0.72 -29.62 -21.65
N ILE A 398 -0.52 -29.45 -22.13
CA ILE A 398 -0.94 -29.81 -23.48
C ILE A 398 -1.05 -28.54 -24.31
N LEU A 399 -0.41 -28.53 -25.50
CA LEU A 399 -0.54 -27.43 -26.44
C LEU A 399 -1.93 -27.44 -27.09
N THR A 400 -2.63 -26.31 -27.06
CA THR A 400 -3.97 -26.15 -27.66
C THR A 400 -4.17 -24.70 -28.14
N THR A 401 -5.26 -24.42 -28.85
CA THR A 401 -5.58 -23.06 -29.32
C THR A 401 -5.88 -22.11 -28.14
N LYS A 402 -5.57 -20.82 -28.29
CA LYS A 402 -5.76 -19.79 -27.25
C LYS A 402 -7.18 -19.80 -26.67
N GLY A 403 -8.20 -19.71 -27.51
CA GLY A 403 -9.60 -19.72 -27.05
C GLY A 403 -9.96 -20.99 -26.27
N LYS A 404 -9.47 -22.17 -26.68
CA LYS A 404 -9.72 -23.43 -25.98
C LYS A 404 -8.94 -23.52 -24.66
N ALA A 405 -7.72 -22.98 -24.60
CA ALA A 405 -6.94 -22.84 -23.37
C ALA A 405 -7.62 -21.88 -22.39
N ASP A 406 -8.08 -20.72 -22.84
CA ASP A 406 -8.75 -19.70 -22.03
C ASP A 406 -10.08 -20.21 -21.47
N SER A 407 -10.91 -20.85 -22.29
CA SER A 407 -12.17 -21.45 -21.85
C SER A 407 -11.96 -22.60 -20.87
N ALA A 408 -10.98 -23.47 -21.11
CA ALA A 408 -10.62 -24.54 -20.18
C ALA A 408 -10.11 -23.96 -18.85
N TYR A 409 -9.24 -22.95 -18.89
CA TYR A 409 -8.74 -22.29 -17.70
C TYR A 409 -9.85 -21.62 -16.90
N LYS A 410 -10.74 -20.84 -17.54
CA LYS A 410 -11.87 -20.17 -16.87
C LYS A 410 -12.87 -21.18 -16.28
N SER A 411 -13.12 -22.31 -16.94
CA SER A 411 -13.95 -23.40 -16.39
C SER A 411 -13.26 -24.05 -15.17
N ILE A 412 -11.98 -24.42 -15.32
CA ILE A 412 -11.24 -25.18 -14.31
C ILE A 412 -10.93 -24.32 -13.07
N VAL A 413 -10.62 -23.03 -13.24
CA VAL A 413 -10.28 -22.08 -12.14
C VAL A 413 -11.52 -21.38 -11.57
N GLY A 414 -12.47 -21.01 -12.43
CA GLY A 414 -13.65 -20.25 -12.06
C GLY A 414 -14.79 -21.11 -11.51
N ILE A 415 -14.88 -22.38 -11.93
CA ILE A 415 -15.98 -23.29 -11.57
C ILE A 415 -15.46 -24.49 -10.77
N GLU A 416 -14.44 -25.20 -11.28
CA GLU A 416 -13.99 -26.48 -10.72
C GLU A 416 -12.93 -26.34 -9.61
N ARG A 417 -12.25 -25.19 -9.52
CA ARG A 417 -11.14 -24.88 -8.60
C ARG A 417 -10.02 -25.94 -8.59
N ARG A 418 -9.65 -26.48 -9.76
CA ARG A 418 -8.60 -27.51 -9.92
C ARG A 418 -7.34 -26.95 -10.56
N ASP A 419 -6.21 -27.65 -10.42
CA ASP A 419 -4.80 -27.28 -10.71
C ASP A 419 -4.46 -26.95 -12.19
N PRO A 420 -4.49 -25.69 -12.66
CA PRO A 420 -4.11 -25.38 -14.02
C PRO A 420 -2.88 -24.47 -14.05
N SER A 421 -1.99 -24.77 -15.00
CA SER A 421 -1.05 -23.77 -15.49
C SER A 421 -1.38 -23.49 -16.95
N VAL A 422 -1.39 -22.22 -17.32
CA VAL A 422 -1.67 -21.80 -18.70
C VAL A 422 -0.65 -20.76 -19.12
N VAL A 423 -0.22 -20.87 -20.37
CA VAL A 423 0.66 -19.92 -21.02
C VAL A 423 -0.17 -19.11 -22.01
N HIS A 424 -0.13 -17.78 -21.92
CA HIS A 424 -0.69 -16.90 -22.93
C HIS A 424 0.41 -16.10 -23.61
N TRP A 425 0.46 -16.19 -24.94
CA TRP A 425 1.26 -15.26 -25.73
C TRP A 425 0.66 -13.87 -25.63
N GLN A 426 1.49 -12.89 -25.25
CA GLN A 426 1.12 -11.49 -25.17
C GLN A 426 1.60 -10.75 -26.43
N GLU A 427 1.80 -9.43 -26.36
CA GLU A 427 2.31 -8.66 -27.47
C GLU A 427 3.83 -8.83 -27.63
N GLY A 428 4.30 -8.88 -28.88
CA GLY A 428 5.72 -9.01 -29.20
C GLY A 428 6.32 -10.32 -28.71
N ASN A 429 7.39 -10.22 -27.93
CA ASN A 429 8.17 -11.33 -27.37
C ASN A 429 7.89 -11.54 -25.86
N LYS A 430 6.72 -11.13 -25.36
CA LYS A 430 6.31 -11.37 -23.97
C LYS A 430 5.33 -12.53 -23.86
N VAL A 431 5.50 -13.34 -22.82
CA VAL A 431 4.60 -14.46 -22.54
C VAL A 431 4.24 -14.50 -21.06
N SER A 432 2.94 -14.62 -20.75
CA SER A 432 2.46 -14.77 -19.39
C SER A 432 2.20 -16.23 -19.03
N VAL A 433 2.57 -16.63 -17.82
CA VAL A 433 2.22 -17.92 -17.23
C VAL A 433 1.37 -17.66 -16.01
N ARG A 434 0.21 -18.31 -15.94
CA ARG A 434 -0.65 -18.29 -14.77
C ARG A 434 -0.58 -19.63 -14.06
N VAL A 435 -0.47 -19.60 -12.74
CA VAL A 435 -0.36 -20.78 -11.89
C VAL A 435 -1.40 -20.68 -10.79
N PHE A 436 -2.33 -21.62 -10.80
CA PHE A 436 -3.37 -21.75 -9.79
C PHE A 436 -3.53 -23.24 -9.39
N PRO A 437 -4.09 -23.54 -8.21
CA PRO A 437 -4.09 -22.69 -7.02
C PRO A 437 -2.69 -22.64 -6.40
N VAL A 438 -2.25 -21.48 -5.92
CA VAL A 438 -1.19 -21.42 -4.91
C VAL A 438 -1.86 -21.48 -3.53
N PRO A 439 -1.83 -22.66 -2.86
CA PRO A 439 -2.58 -22.87 -1.63
C PRO A 439 -2.04 -21.99 -0.51
N GLN A 440 -2.93 -21.53 0.37
CA GLN A 440 -2.58 -20.79 1.57
C GLN A 440 -1.50 -21.49 2.38
N SER A 441 -0.47 -20.73 2.82
CA SER A 441 0.68 -21.26 3.56
C SER A 441 1.41 -22.42 2.87
N GLY A 442 1.25 -22.56 1.55
CA GLY A 442 1.86 -23.60 0.75
C GLY A 442 2.59 -23.04 -0.47
N ASN A 443 3.08 -23.93 -1.31
CA ASN A 443 3.82 -23.57 -2.51
C ASN A 443 3.29 -24.31 -3.75
N ARG A 444 3.68 -23.77 -4.91
CA ARG A 444 3.54 -24.42 -6.22
C ARG A 444 4.83 -24.31 -6.99
N ILE A 445 5.10 -25.35 -7.76
CA ILE A 445 6.26 -25.42 -8.64
C ILE A 445 5.73 -25.57 -10.06
N PHE A 446 6.20 -24.70 -10.94
CA PHE A 446 5.97 -24.83 -12.37
C PHE A 446 7.30 -24.73 -13.12
N LYS A 447 7.33 -25.28 -14.33
CA LYS A 447 8.47 -25.23 -15.22
C LYS A 447 8.05 -24.76 -16.60
N ILE A 448 8.76 -23.79 -17.15
CA ILE A 448 8.57 -23.32 -18.52
C ILE A 448 9.85 -23.60 -19.32
N GLY A 449 9.70 -24.17 -20.52
CA GLY A 449 10.79 -24.40 -21.45
C GLY A 449 10.68 -23.46 -22.65
N ILE A 450 11.77 -22.79 -22.97
CA ILE A 450 11.86 -21.80 -24.04
C ILE A 450 12.97 -22.22 -24.99
N THR A 451 12.62 -22.31 -26.27
CA THR A 451 13.57 -22.55 -27.35
C THR A 451 13.80 -21.24 -28.08
N ALA A 452 15.04 -20.78 -28.18
CA ALA A 452 15.37 -19.50 -28.81
C ALA A 452 16.64 -19.58 -29.66
N PRO A 453 16.73 -18.79 -30.73
CA PRO A 453 17.96 -18.65 -31.49
C PRO A 453 19.00 -17.89 -30.66
N MET A 454 20.26 -18.28 -30.83
CA MET A 454 21.42 -17.55 -30.32
C MET A 454 21.91 -16.57 -31.38
N VAL A 455 22.22 -15.34 -30.98
CA VAL A 455 22.62 -14.28 -31.90
C VAL A 455 24.14 -14.31 -32.08
N VAL A 456 24.60 -14.06 -33.31
CA VAL A 456 26.04 -13.89 -33.57
C VAL A 456 26.37 -12.41 -33.44
N HIS A 457 27.32 -12.09 -32.57
CA HIS A 457 27.87 -10.75 -32.38
C HIS A 457 29.40 -10.86 -32.34
N ASP A 458 30.11 -10.09 -33.17
CA ASP A 458 31.58 -10.09 -33.27
C ASP A 458 32.20 -11.51 -33.37
N ASP A 459 31.67 -12.34 -34.27
CA ASP A 459 32.06 -13.76 -34.47
C ASP A 459 31.89 -14.67 -33.24
N GLN A 460 31.21 -14.21 -32.18
CA GLN A 460 30.83 -15.01 -31.03
C GLN A 460 29.33 -15.31 -31.02
N LEU A 461 28.97 -16.49 -30.52
CA LEU A 461 27.59 -16.90 -30.35
C LEU A 461 27.11 -16.54 -28.94
N GLU A 462 26.14 -15.64 -28.85
CA GLU A 462 25.64 -15.11 -27.58
C GLU A 462 24.36 -15.84 -27.14
N TYR A 463 24.40 -16.41 -25.94
CA TYR A 463 23.23 -16.87 -25.21
C TYR A 463 22.71 -15.76 -24.30
N ARG A 464 21.40 -15.47 -24.39
CA ARG A 464 20.72 -14.52 -23.51
C ARG A 464 19.77 -15.26 -22.59
N ASN A 465 20.00 -15.16 -21.27
CA ASN A 465 19.07 -15.69 -20.27
C ASN A 465 17.73 -14.97 -20.37
N ILE A 466 16.64 -15.69 -20.11
CA ILE A 466 15.28 -15.14 -20.13
C ILE A 466 15.03 -14.39 -18.82
N SER A 467 14.59 -13.14 -18.88
CA SER A 467 14.12 -12.40 -17.71
C SER A 467 12.61 -12.59 -17.52
N PHE A 468 12.12 -12.36 -16.31
CA PHE A 468 10.69 -12.39 -16.02
C PHE A 468 10.31 -11.39 -14.93
N ASP A 469 9.06 -10.91 -15.01
CA ASP A 469 8.35 -10.21 -13.94
C ASP A 469 7.39 -11.18 -13.23
N GLY A 470 7.16 -11.02 -11.93
CA GLY A 470 6.31 -11.92 -11.16
C GLY A 470 6.18 -11.53 -9.68
N PRO A 471 5.64 -12.42 -8.84
CA PRO A 471 5.59 -12.26 -7.38
C PRO A 471 6.97 -11.97 -6.80
N TRP A 472 7.02 -11.25 -5.68
CA TRP A 472 8.25 -10.69 -5.08
C TRP A 472 9.45 -11.64 -5.14
N THR A 473 10.55 -11.21 -5.78
CA THR A 473 11.73 -12.04 -6.10
C THR A 473 13.01 -11.67 -5.33
N ASN A 474 13.04 -10.61 -4.52
CA ASN A 474 14.29 -10.09 -3.95
C ASN A 474 15.08 -11.09 -3.07
N ASP A 475 14.39 -12.05 -2.45
CA ASP A 475 15.02 -13.09 -1.61
C ASP A 475 15.27 -14.40 -2.39
N ALA A 476 14.87 -14.47 -3.65
CA ALA A 476 15.02 -15.66 -4.48
C ALA A 476 16.48 -15.79 -4.94
N LYS A 477 17.05 -16.98 -4.74
CA LYS A 477 18.33 -17.34 -5.36
C LYS A 477 18.05 -17.99 -6.72
N GLU A 478 18.58 -17.39 -7.78
CA GLU A 478 18.63 -18.06 -9.08
C GLU A 478 19.86 -18.98 -9.11
N LEU A 479 19.62 -20.27 -9.36
CA LEU A 479 20.65 -21.24 -9.66
C LEU A 479 20.64 -21.47 -11.17
N VAL A 480 21.77 -21.21 -11.84
CA VAL A 480 21.96 -21.41 -13.28
C VAL A 480 22.88 -22.59 -13.53
#